data_AF-A0A357MD34-F1
#
_entry.id   AF-A0A357MD34-F1
#
_cell.length_a   1.000
_cell.length_b   1.000
_cell.length_c   1.000
_cell.angle_alpha   90.00
_cell.angle_beta   90.00
_cell.angle_gamma   90.00
#
_symmetry.space_group_name_H-M   'P 1'
#
loop_
_entity.id
_entity.type
_entity.pdbx_description
1 polymer ?
#
loop_
_entity_poly.entity_id
_entity_poly.type
_entity_poly.pdbx_seq_one_letter_code
_entity_poly.pdbx_strand_id
1 'polypeptide(L)'
;MYKYLLAFIWLPLILFTSGCTSSTQEEQEYGISSINAEIPIPKNAKEIEVTTTSSNPNIKIGVKYELDNIGGEQGLYRPESYFNKLEDVGWVELEDKRLGHVQFFEKEGTVIAIEIHEDTFSIHEMNKDAEF
;
A
#
# COMPACT_ATOMS: atom_id res chain seq x y z
N MET A 1 -29.20 -44.16 33.66
CA MET A 1 -29.64 -42.80 33.29
C MET A 1 -28.43 -41.87 33.12
N TYR A 2 -27.52 -42.17 32.18
CA TYR A 2 -26.30 -41.35 31.94
C TYR A 2 -26.22 -40.82 30.50
N LYS A 3 -27.18 -41.19 29.63
CA LYS A 3 -27.19 -40.81 28.20
C LYS A 3 -27.57 -39.35 27.93
N TYR A 4 -28.20 -38.66 28.89
CA TYR A 4 -28.62 -37.26 28.72
C TYR A 4 -27.69 -36.27 29.43
N LEU A 5 -26.76 -36.74 30.27
CA LEU A 5 -25.85 -35.86 31.03
C LEU A 5 -24.73 -35.30 30.13
N LEU A 6 -24.34 -36.05 29.10
CA LEU A 6 -23.36 -35.62 28.10
C LEU A 6 -23.92 -34.56 27.13
N ALA A 7 -25.24 -34.49 26.94
CA ALA A 7 -25.87 -33.52 26.04
C ALA A 7 -25.94 -32.10 26.64
N PHE A 8 -25.84 -31.97 27.96
CA PHE A 8 -25.94 -30.68 28.66
C PHE A 8 -24.62 -29.91 28.73
N ILE A 9 -23.49 -30.56 28.44
CA ILE A 9 -22.14 -29.97 28.52
C ILE A 9 -21.69 -29.37 27.17
N TRP A 10 -22.34 -29.74 26.05
CA TRP A 10 -21.99 -29.23 24.72
C TRP A 10 -22.76 -27.97 24.28
N LEU A 11 -23.81 -27.58 25.02
CA LEU A 11 -24.66 -26.45 24.66
C LEU A 11 -24.04 -25.05 24.89
N PRO A 12 -23.09 -24.80 25.83
CA PRO A 12 -22.60 -23.44 26.06
C PRO A 12 -21.44 -23.03 25.14
N LEU A 13 -20.91 -23.91 24.27
CA LEU A 13 -19.74 -23.58 23.45
C LEU A 13 -20.04 -22.76 22.18
N ILE A 14 -21.31 -22.54 21.84
CA ILE A 14 -21.72 -21.88 20.58
C ILE A 14 -21.93 -20.36 20.75
N LEU A 15 -21.84 -19.82 21.97
CA LEU A 15 -22.20 -18.42 22.24
C LEU A 15 -21.04 -17.40 22.15
N PHE A 16 -19.84 -17.79 21.72
CA PHE A 16 -18.70 -16.87 21.59
C PHE A 16 -18.39 -16.40 20.16
N THR A 17 -19.22 -16.72 19.16
CA THR A 17 -19.06 -16.19 17.80
C THR A 17 -19.94 -14.95 17.61
N SER A 18 -19.64 -13.85 18.28
CA SER A 18 -20.29 -12.57 17.98
C SER A 18 -19.34 -11.43 18.29
N GLY A 19 -18.91 -10.73 17.22
CA GLY A 19 -18.35 -9.39 17.35
C GLY A 19 -16.96 -9.15 16.78
N CYS A 20 -16.60 -9.71 15.61
CA CYS A 20 -15.72 -8.92 14.74
C CYS A 20 -16.57 -7.75 14.24
N THR A 21 -16.53 -6.64 14.97
CA THR A 21 -16.98 -5.37 14.41
C THR A 21 -16.10 -5.14 13.20
N SER A 22 -16.67 -5.24 11.98
CA SER A 22 -16.01 -4.66 10.83
C SER A 22 -16.00 -3.17 11.15
N SER A 23 -14.87 -2.63 11.58
CA SER A 23 -14.69 -1.19 11.48
C SER A 23 -14.95 -0.88 10.02
N THR A 24 -16.06 -0.22 9.73
CA THR A 24 -16.25 0.46 8.46
C THR A 24 -15.11 1.47 8.38
N GLN A 25 -13.95 1.03 7.87
CA GLN A 25 -12.94 1.95 7.38
C GLN A 25 -13.67 2.76 6.32
N GLU A 26 -13.71 4.07 6.51
CA GLU A 26 -14.14 4.97 5.45
C GLU A 26 -13.36 4.57 4.20
N GLU A 27 -14.08 4.38 3.09
CA GLU A 27 -13.44 4.04 1.82
C GLU A 27 -12.42 5.13 1.49
N GLN A 28 -11.15 4.75 1.45
CA GLN A 28 -10.06 5.67 1.15
C GLN A 28 -10.28 6.25 -0.26
N GLU A 29 -10.52 7.56 -0.35
CA GLU A 29 -10.61 8.26 -1.62
C GLU A 29 -9.21 8.48 -2.22
N TYR A 30 -9.14 8.47 -3.55
CA TYR A 30 -7.90 8.67 -4.31
C TYR A 30 -8.03 9.83 -5.31
N GLY A 31 -7.01 10.68 -5.34
CA GLY A 31 -6.74 11.63 -6.42
C GLY A 31 -5.69 11.08 -7.39
N ILE A 32 -5.10 11.98 -8.19
CA ILE A 32 -4.05 11.66 -9.17
C ILE A 32 -2.70 12.26 -8.74
N SER A 33 -1.61 11.61 -9.11
CA SER A 33 -0.27 12.16 -8.91
C SER A 33 0.03 13.33 -9.85
N SER A 34 0.89 14.25 -9.40
CA SER A 34 1.40 15.38 -10.20
C SER A 34 2.41 14.96 -11.26
N ILE A 35 3.08 13.81 -11.10
CA ILE A 35 4.11 13.34 -12.04
C ILE A 35 3.54 12.39 -13.11
N ASN A 36 2.43 11.70 -12.79
CA ASN A 36 1.76 10.76 -13.70
C ASN A 36 0.30 10.56 -13.25
N ALA A 37 -0.66 10.96 -14.10
CA ALA A 37 -2.08 10.95 -13.74
C ALA A 37 -2.68 9.55 -13.54
N GLU A 38 -1.98 8.49 -13.95
CA GLU A 38 -2.41 7.10 -13.76
C GLU A 38 -2.01 6.51 -12.41
N ILE A 39 -1.24 7.26 -11.61
CA ILE A 39 -0.85 6.86 -10.27
C ILE A 39 -1.91 7.38 -9.29
N PRO A 40 -2.70 6.50 -8.66
CA PRO A 40 -3.68 6.90 -7.66
C PRO A 40 -2.97 7.36 -6.39
N ILE A 41 -3.36 8.51 -5.83
CA ILE A 41 -2.77 9.05 -4.60
C ILE A 41 -3.86 9.18 -3.53
N PRO A 42 -3.66 8.67 -2.29
CA PRO A 42 -4.61 8.89 -1.21
C PRO A 42 -4.95 10.38 -1.07
N LYS A 43 -6.24 10.74 -1.05
CA LYS A 43 -6.68 12.15 -1.12
C LYS A 43 -6.24 12.99 0.08
N ASN A 44 -6.00 12.34 1.22
CA ASN A 44 -5.45 12.95 2.43
C ASN A 44 -3.90 13.05 2.42
N ALA A 45 -3.23 12.48 1.43
CA ALA A 45 -1.79 12.66 1.26
C ALA A 45 -1.49 14.07 0.74
N LYS A 46 -0.51 14.72 1.35
CA LYS A 46 -0.07 16.06 0.99
C LYS A 46 1.24 15.98 0.23
N GLU A 47 1.28 16.54 -0.98
CA GLU A 47 2.52 16.67 -1.73
C GLU A 47 3.47 17.64 -1.01
N ILE A 48 4.70 17.21 -0.77
CA ILE A 48 5.72 18.00 -0.06
C ILE A 48 6.95 18.30 -0.91
N GLU A 49 7.23 17.49 -1.93
CA GLU A 49 8.39 17.69 -2.82
C GLU A 49 8.15 17.06 -4.19
N VAL A 50 8.60 17.73 -5.26
CA VAL A 50 8.68 17.18 -6.63
C VAL A 50 10.13 17.27 -7.10
N THR A 51 10.71 16.13 -7.45
CA THR A 51 12.08 16.01 -7.95
C THR A 51 12.07 15.94 -9.47
N THR A 52 12.33 17.06 -10.14
CA THR A 52 12.40 17.13 -11.62
C THR A 52 13.80 16.86 -12.17
N THR A 53 14.81 16.74 -11.31
CA THR A 53 16.18 16.38 -11.67
C THR A 53 16.75 15.50 -10.57
N SER A 54 17.19 14.30 -10.94
CA SER A 54 17.80 13.34 -10.02
C SER A 54 19.27 13.14 -10.36
N SER A 55 20.11 12.96 -9.34
CA SER A 55 21.49 12.50 -9.52
C SER A 55 21.56 10.99 -9.79
N ASN A 56 20.49 10.25 -9.51
CA ASN A 56 20.38 8.84 -9.85
C ASN A 56 19.97 8.71 -11.33
N PRO A 57 20.80 8.10 -12.19
CA PRO A 57 20.51 7.98 -13.63
C PRO A 57 19.29 7.10 -13.93
N ASN A 58 18.81 6.32 -12.98
CA ASN A 58 17.63 5.48 -13.15
C ASN A 58 16.32 6.23 -12.92
N ILE A 59 16.35 7.41 -12.28
CA ILE A 59 15.14 8.18 -11.92
C ILE A 59 14.91 9.28 -12.95
N LYS A 60 13.69 9.31 -13.51
CA LYS A 60 13.26 10.35 -14.46
C LYS A 60 12.67 11.56 -13.72
N ILE A 61 11.70 11.30 -12.84
CA ILE A 61 11.00 12.30 -12.04
C ILE A 61 10.50 11.64 -10.76
N GLY A 62 10.47 12.39 -9.66
CA GLY A 62 10.00 11.91 -8.37
C GLY A 62 9.00 12.86 -7.73
N VAL A 63 8.21 12.33 -6.81
CA VAL A 63 7.33 13.10 -5.93
C VAL A 63 7.31 12.45 -4.56
N LYS A 64 7.27 13.27 -3.52
CA LYS A 64 7.15 12.85 -2.12
C LYS A 64 5.87 13.38 -1.51
N TYR A 65 5.19 12.52 -0.77
CA TYR A 65 3.96 12.81 -0.06
C TYR A 65 4.13 12.57 1.44
N GLU A 66 3.47 13.41 2.24
CA GLU A 66 3.20 13.22 3.65
C GLU A 66 1.80 12.61 3.80
N LEU A 67 1.69 11.53 4.59
CA LEU A 67 0.44 10.84 4.87
C LEU A 67 0.53 10.19 6.24
N ASP A 68 -0.22 10.70 7.20
CA ASP A 68 -0.21 10.22 8.59
C ASP A 68 -0.38 8.70 8.67
N ASN A 69 0.50 8.07 9.46
CA ASN A 69 0.51 6.64 9.78
C ASN A 69 0.74 5.70 8.58
N ILE A 70 1.14 6.21 7.40
CA ILE A 70 1.69 5.32 6.35
C ILE A 70 3.04 4.77 6.83
N GLY A 71 3.35 3.53 6.46
CA GLY A 71 4.60 2.88 6.88
C GLY A 71 4.63 2.44 8.35
N GLY A 72 3.68 2.88 9.19
CA GLY A 72 3.70 2.63 10.62
C GLY A 72 4.96 3.17 11.31
N GLU A 73 5.13 2.84 12.59
CA GLU A 73 6.36 3.18 13.31
C GLU A 73 7.58 2.60 12.57
N GLN A 74 8.61 3.42 12.37
CA GLN A 74 9.86 3.08 11.66
C GLN A 74 9.71 2.80 10.15
N GLY A 75 8.53 3.01 9.54
CA GLY A 75 8.34 2.83 8.09
C GLY A 75 8.43 1.37 7.62
N LEU A 76 8.23 0.41 8.52
CA LEU A 76 8.38 -1.03 8.25
C LEU A 76 7.08 -1.70 7.79
N TYR A 77 5.94 -1.02 7.92
CA TYR A 77 4.64 -1.55 7.54
C TYR A 77 4.35 -1.31 6.06
N ARG A 78 4.02 -2.39 5.36
CA ARG A 78 3.58 -2.34 3.97
C ARG A 78 2.10 -1.90 3.91
N PRO A 79 1.77 -0.75 3.27
CA PRO A 79 0.40 -0.26 3.22
C PRO A 79 -0.44 -1.03 2.18
N GLU A 80 -0.91 -2.22 2.55
CA GLU A 80 -1.63 -3.14 1.64
C GLU A 80 -2.83 -2.49 0.93
N SER A 81 -3.59 -1.60 1.59
CA SER A 81 -4.71 -0.90 0.95
C SER A 81 -4.27 -0.05 -0.25
N TYR A 82 -3.10 0.60 -0.15
CA TYR A 82 -2.56 1.42 -1.23
C TYR A 82 -2.06 0.55 -2.38
N PHE A 83 -1.41 -0.56 -2.09
CA PHE A 83 -0.85 -1.42 -3.13
C PHE A 83 -1.92 -2.25 -3.84
N ASN A 84 -2.94 -2.73 -3.13
CA ASN A 84 -4.13 -3.30 -3.76
C ASN A 84 -4.79 -2.28 -4.70
N LYS A 85 -4.82 -0.99 -4.32
CA LYS A 85 -5.36 0.05 -5.21
C LYS A 85 -4.53 0.25 -6.48
N LEU A 86 -3.21 0.12 -6.40
CA LEU A 86 -2.33 0.17 -7.58
C LEU A 86 -2.64 -1.00 -8.51
N GLU A 87 -2.75 -2.21 -7.97
CA GLU A 87 -3.14 -3.42 -8.72
C GLU A 87 -4.51 -3.28 -9.38
N ASP A 88 -5.51 -2.78 -8.65
CA ASP A 88 -6.87 -2.55 -9.15
C ASP A 88 -6.93 -1.61 -10.37
N VAL A 89 -5.98 -0.66 -10.47
CA VAL A 89 -5.90 0.29 -11.59
C VAL A 89 -4.85 -0.09 -12.64
N GLY A 90 -4.34 -1.33 -12.55
CA GLY A 90 -3.53 -1.98 -13.58
C GLY A 90 -2.01 -1.87 -13.40
N TRP A 91 -1.52 -1.41 -12.25
CA TRP A 91 -0.09 -1.48 -11.92
C TRP A 91 0.26 -2.87 -11.41
N VAL A 92 1.24 -3.52 -12.02
CA VAL A 92 1.68 -4.86 -11.62
C VAL A 92 2.99 -4.76 -10.86
N GLU A 93 3.04 -5.29 -9.64
CA GLU A 93 4.30 -5.30 -8.88
C GLU A 93 5.34 -6.23 -9.52
N LEU A 94 6.58 -5.76 -9.60
CA LEU A 94 7.76 -6.50 -10.01
C LEU A 94 8.42 -7.09 -8.76
N GLU A 95 7.87 -8.16 -8.21
CA GLU A 95 8.29 -8.71 -6.91
C GLU A 95 9.77 -9.14 -6.86
N ASP A 96 10.30 -9.63 -7.98
CA ASP A 96 11.70 -10.04 -8.14
C ASP A 96 12.68 -8.86 -8.14
N LYS A 97 12.17 -7.63 -8.26
CA LYS A 97 12.92 -6.37 -8.27
C LYS A 97 12.89 -5.62 -6.95
N ARG A 98 12.22 -6.13 -5.91
CA ARG A 98 12.17 -5.46 -4.59
C ARG A 98 13.58 -5.22 -4.03
N LEU A 99 13.86 -3.99 -3.60
CA LEU A 99 15.13 -3.58 -2.99
C LEU A 99 14.86 -2.96 -1.62
N GLY A 100 14.90 -3.77 -0.56
CA GLY A 100 14.61 -3.30 0.80
C GLY A 100 13.18 -2.75 0.92
N HIS A 101 13.05 -1.45 1.19
CA HIS A 101 11.75 -0.76 1.29
C HIS A 101 11.25 -0.22 -0.05
N VAL A 102 11.99 -0.43 -1.14
CA VAL A 102 11.62 0.02 -2.48
C VAL A 102 10.91 -1.12 -3.21
N GLN A 103 9.67 -0.86 -3.62
CA GLN A 103 8.89 -1.76 -4.46
C GLN A 103 8.68 -1.15 -5.83
N PHE A 104 8.77 -1.98 -6.86
CA PHE A 104 8.65 -1.54 -8.24
C PHE A 104 7.33 -2.03 -8.84
N PHE A 105 6.69 -1.18 -9.62
CA PHE A 105 5.45 -1.51 -10.33
C PHE A 105 5.56 -1.12 -11.79
N GLU A 106 4.95 -1.89 -12.68
CA GLU A 106 4.90 -1.62 -14.11
C GLU A 106 3.47 -1.47 -14.60
N LYS A 107 3.26 -0.48 -15.47
CA LYS A 107 2.05 -0.31 -16.26
C LYS A 107 2.38 0.26 -17.64
N GLU A 108 1.96 -0.43 -18.69
CA GLU A 108 2.13 0.00 -20.09
C GLU A 108 3.58 0.42 -20.45
N GLY A 109 4.58 -0.30 -19.91
CA GLY A 109 6.00 -0.02 -20.12
C GLY A 109 6.56 1.16 -19.31
N THR A 110 5.75 1.75 -18.42
CA THR A 110 6.19 2.70 -17.40
C THR A 110 6.49 1.96 -16.12
N VAL A 111 7.69 2.12 -15.57
CA VAL A 111 8.07 1.56 -14.27
C VAL A 111 8.09 2.67 -13.24
N ILE A 112 7.48 2.43 -12.08
CA ILE A 112 7.56 3.29 -10.91
C ILE A 112 8.23 2.56 -9.75
N ALA A 113 8.99 3.29 -8.95
CA ALA A 113 9.53 2.83 -7.68
C ALA A 113 8.80 3.57 -6.55
N ILE A 114 8.27 2.82 -5.59
CA ILE A 114 7.61 3.34 -4.41
C ILE A 114 8.46 3.00 -3.19
N GLU A 115 8.77 4.03 -2.40
CA GLU A 115 9.51 3.89 -1.15
C GLU A 115 8.64 4.39 -0.01
N ILE A 116 8.43 3.54 1.00
CA ILE A 116 7.62 3.85 2.18
C ILE A 116 8.53 4.13 3.37
N HIS A 117 8.24 5.21 4.08
CA HIS A 117 8.83 5.59 5.36
C HIS A 117 7.71 5.88 6.36
N GLU A 118 8.08 6.14 7.62
CA GLU A 118 7.12 6.65 8.61
C GLU A 118 6.54 7.99 8.13
N ASP A 119 5.21 8.07 8.08
CA ASP A 119 4.40 9.23 7.69
C ASP A 119 4.65 9.80 6.30
N THR A 120 5.49 9.14 5.48
CA THR A 120 5.82 9.62 4.14
C THR A 120 6.01 8.49 3.14
N PHE A 121 5.76 8.79 1.88
CA PHE A 121 6.12 7.91 0.78
C PHE A 121 6.60 8.71 -0.42
N SER A 122 7.51 8.11 -1.18
CA SER A 122 8.05 8.68 -2.41
C SER A 122 7.69 7.78 -3.57
N ILE A 123 7.36 8.39 -4.71
CA ILE A 123 7.13 7.70 -5.98
C ILE A 123 8.11 8.28 -6.99
N HIS A 124 8.80 7.40 -7.71
CA HIS A 124 9.73 7.76 -8.76
C HIS A 124 9.33 7.07 -10.05
N GLU A 125 9.07 7.82 -11.11
CA GLU A 125 9.02 7.24 -12.44
C GLU A 125 10.45 6.97 -12.92
N MET A 126 10.68 5.76 -13.40
CA MET A 126 12.01 5.30 -13.81
C MET A 126 12.28 5.66 -15.27
N ASN A 127 13.54 5.83 -15.62
CA ASN A 127 13.96 5.90 -17.02
C ASN A 127 13.74 4.53 -17.71
N LYS A 128 13.48 4.53 -19.02
CA LYS A 128 13.22 3.28 -19.78
C LYS A 128 14.35 2.26 -19.69
N ASP A 129 15.58 2.75 -19.55
CA ASP A 129 16.80 1.93 -19.47
C ASP A 129 17.31 1.80 -18.02
N ALA A 130 16.45 2.04 -17.03
CA ALA A 130 16.82 1.95 -15.63
C ALA A 130 17.26 0.52 -15.26
N GLU A 131 18.36 0.45 -14.51
CA GLU A 131 18.86 -0.81 -13.95
C GLU A 131 18.41 -0.93 -12.48
N PHE A 132 17.70 -2.02 -12.18
CA PHE A 132 17.18 -2.38 -10.85
C PHE A 132 17.67 -3.77 -10.44
#